data_AF-S0FZP9-F1
#
_entry.id   AF-S0FZP9-F1
#
_cell.length_a   1.000
_cell.length_b   1.000
_cell.length_c   1.000
_cell.angle_alpha   90.00
_cell.angle_beta   90.00
_cell.angle_gamma   90.00
#
_symmetry.space_group_name_H-M   'P 1'
#
loop_
_entity.id
_entity.type
_entity.pdbx_description
1 polymer ?
#
loop_
_entity_poly.entity_id
_entity_poly.type
_entity_poly.pdbx_seq_one_letter_code
_entity_poly.pdbx_strand_id
1 'polypeptide(L)'
;MKNIYVILSATPTMMGKFIRVLTRSSFNHSSISLTEGWEEMYSFARYRASNPLVGGFVREFPQRLSHGRDQDEVHIKVYKIPVSNKQYEKIKMFIYGIRDDSEENIYNTLAAIGIFLGHRVNTYKAYTCSDFVAQSLSRGKIISNSYVSRNIVPDEMQMFLDRYTVFSGCLKNYKPVANTCPESGEFYMRLGFVKEVTKTCLHFYNLIKRNNMANYFYVSGKSQQI
;
A
#
# COMPACT_ATOMS: atom_id res chain seq x y z
N MET A 1 -24.61 -2.17 -9.33
CA MET A 1 -23.56 -1.29 -8.76
C MET A 1 -22.41 -2.15 -8.32
N LYS A 2 -21.16 -1.68 -8.46
CA LYS A 2 -19.97 -2.40 -8.00
C LYS A 2 -19.49 -1.80 -6.67
N ASN A 3 -18.63 -2.52 -5.96
CA ASN A 3 -18.02 -2.04 -4.73
C ASN A 3 -16.50 -2.09 -4.84
N ILE A 4 -15.83 -1.18 -4.14
CA ILE A 4 -14.40 -1.21 -3.88
C ILE A 4 -14.23 -1.35 -2.37
N TYR A 5 -13.27 -2.16 -1.95
CA TYR A 5 -12.98 -2.37 -0.55
C TYR A 5 -11.66 -1.73 -0.18
N VAL A 6 -11.61 -1.01 0.93
CA VAL A 6 -10.36 -0.53 1.51
C VAL A 6 -10.19 -1.14 2.89
N ILE A 7 -9.01 -1.67 3.16
CA ILE A 7 -8.68 -2.36 4.39
C ILE A 7 -7.54 -1.61 5.05
N LEU A 8 -7.76 -1.09 6.25
CA LEU A 8 -6.68 -0.64 7.13
C LEU A 8 -6.34 -1.79 8.06
N SER A 9 -5.05 -2.02 8.30
CA SER A 9 -4.58 -3.12 9.14
C SER A 9 -3.49 -2.69 10.11
N ALA A 10 -3.59 -3.22 11.32
CA ALA A 10 -2.60 -3.09 12.36
C ALA A 10 -1.74 -4.35 12.36
N THR A 11 -0.77 -4.44 11.45
CA THR A 11 0.09 -5.63 11.35
C THR A 11 0.89 -5.85 12.65
N PRO A 12 1.06 -7.10 13.13
CA PRO A 12 1.66 -7.39 14.43
C PRO A 12 3.20 -7.40 14.38
N THR A 13 3.81 -6.59 13.52
CA THR A 13 5.25 -6.58 13.28
C THR A 13 5.95 -5.51 14.12
N MET A 14 7.25 -5.67 14.40
CA MET A 14 8.01 -4.64 15.13
C MET A 14 8.01 -3.30 14.37
N MET A 15 8.24 -3.33 13.06
CA MET A 15 8.13 -2.14 12.21
C MET A 15 6.71 -1.56 12.23
N GLY A 16 5.69 -2.42 12.15
CA GLY A 16 4.30 -2.00 12.22
C GLY A 16 3.92 -1.34 13.55
N LYS A 17 4.44 -1.85 14.67
CA LYS A 17 4.29 -1.23 16.00
C LYS A 17 4.98 0.13 16.05
N PHE A 18 6.21 0.21 15.54
CA PHE A 18 6.99 1.44 15.49
C PHE A 18 6.27 2.53 14.67
N ILE A 19 5.79 2.21 13.47
CA ILE A 19 5.03 3.14 12.62
C ILE A 19 3.83 3.70 13.39
N ARG A 20 3.01 2.84 13.99
CA ARG A 20 1.81 3.26 14.74
C ARG A 20 2.14 4.22 15.89
N VAL A 21 3.20 3.95 16.64
CA VAL A 21 3.64 4.83 17.74
C VAL A 21 4.08 6.19 17.18
N LEU A 22 4.89 6.18 16.13
CA LEU A 22 5.48 7.39 15.58
C LEU A 22 4.45 8.28 14.86
N THR A 23 3.50 7.68 14.14
CA THR A 23 2.41 8.39 13.46
C THR A 23 1.19 8.61 14.34
N ARG A 24 1.22 8.15 15.61
CA ARG A 24 0.07 8.15 16.54
C ARG A 24 -1.19 7.55 15.89
N SER A 25 -1.01 6.47 15.14
CA SER A 25 -2.04 5.82 14.33
C SER A 25 -2.40 4.44 14.88
N SER A 26 -3.67 4.07 14.72
CA SER A 26 -4.21 2.75 15.02
C SER A 26 -3.79 1.70 13.98
N PHE A 27 -3.57 2.13 12.74
CA PHE A 27 -3.22 1.29 11.59
C PHE A 27 -1.86 1.69 11.02
N ASN A 28 -1.09 0.72 10.52
CA ASN A 28 0.20 0.97 9.86
C ASN A 28 0.22 0.59 8.38
N HIS A 29 -0.86 -0.03 7.90
CA HIS A 29 -0.92 -0.54 6.55
C HIS A 29 -2.31 -0.34 5.98
N SER A 30 -2.36 -0.08 4.67
CA SER A 30 -3.59 0.09 3.91
C SER A 30 -3.54 -0.76 2.63
N SER A 31 -4.67 -1.37 2.28
CA SER A 31 -4.83 -2.19 1.09
C SER A 31 -6.15 -1.85 0.39
N ILE A 32 -6.24 -2.13 -0.90
CA ILE A 32 -7.46 -1.94 -1.71
C ILE A 32 -7.82 -3.25 -2.37
N SER A 33 -9.11 -3.61 -2.39
CA SER A 33 -9.60 -4.80 -3.08
C SER A 33 -10.71 -4.48 -4.07
N LEU A 34 -10.65 -5.15 -5.22
CA LEU A 34 -11.68 -5.12 -6.25
C LEU A 34 -12.82 -6.11 -5.98
N THR A 35 -12.63 -7.05 -5.04
CA THR A 35 -13.59 -8.12 -4.72
C THR A 35 -13.90 -8.17 -3.23
N GLU A 36 -15.09 -8.66 -2.88
CA GLU A 36 -15.53 -8.75 -1.48
C GLU A 36 -14.74 -9.79 -0.69
N GLY A 37 -14.36 -10.89 -1.35
CA GLY A 37 -13.59 -11.98 -0.76
C GLY A 37 -12.09 -11.79 -0.76
N TRP A 38 -11.62 -10.59 -1.13
CA TRP A 38 -10.21 -10.19 -1.15
C TRP A 38 -9.31 -11.00 -2.08
N GLU A 39 -9.90 -11.74 -3.01
CA GLU A 39 -9.18 -12.40 -4.09
C GLU A 39 -8.34 -11.36 -4.85
N GLU A 40 -8.87 -10.19 -5.12
CA GLU A 40 -8.15 -9.11 -5.80
C GLU A 40 -7.78 -7.98 -4.83
N MET A 41 -7.18 -8.31 -3.68
CA MET A 41 -6.64 -7.34 -2.74
C MET A 41 -5.16 -7.04 -3.04
N TYR A 42 -4.83 -5.76 -3.13
CA TYR A 42 -3.51 -5.27 -3.51
C TYR A 42 -3.00 -4.18 -2.57
N SER A 43 -1.69 -4.07 -2.46
CA SER A 43 -1.02 -2.99 -1.74
C SER A 43 0.40 -2.77 -2.28
N PHE A 44 1.06 -1.72 -1.78
CA PHE A 44 2.51 -1.63 -1.79
C PHE A 44 3.03 -2.05 -0.42
N ALA A 45 3.82 -3.13 -0.35
CA ALA A 45 4.34 -3.66 0.90
C ALA A 45 5.63 -4.46 0.67
N ARG A 46 6.31 -4.80 1.77
CA ARG A 46 7.55 -5.58 1.75
C ARG A 46 7.39 -6.92 1.01
N TYR A 47 8.38 -7.32 0.22
CA TYR A 47 8.28 -8.59 -0.52
C TYR A 47 8.42 -9.82 0.38
N ARG A 48 9.20 -9.71 1.44
CA ARG A 48 9.53 -10.83 2.33
C ARG A 48 9.29 -10.48 3.77
N ALA A 49 8.97 -11.50 4.54
CA ALA A 49 8.76 -11.36 5.97
C ALA A 49 10.03 -10.88 6.69
N SER A 50 11.19 -11.38 6.27
CA SER A 50 12.52 -11.09 6.83
C SER A 50 13.00 -9.66 6.62
N ASN A 51 12.52 -8.96 5.59
CA ASN A 51 13.06 -7.67 5.18
C ASN A 51 11.97 -6.59 5.15
N PRO A 52 11.94 -5.67 6.14
CA PRO A 52 10.93 -4.62 6.21
C PRO A 52 11.18 -3.46 5.25
N LEU A 53 12.38 -3.35 4.64
CA LEU A 53 12.79 -2.19 3.85
C LEU A 53 12.60 -2.41 2.33
N VAL A 54 12.55 -3.66 1.88
CA VAL A 54 12.45 -3.99 0.45
C VAL A 54 11.05 -4.47 0.13
N GLY A 55 10.40 -3.83 -0.86
CA GLY A 55 9.05 -4.17 -1.27
C GLY A 55 8.64 -3.52 -2.58
N GLY A 56 7.37 -3.68 -2.91
CA GLY A 56 6.71 -3.07 -4.06
C GLY A 56 5.26 -3.53 -4.16
N PHE A 57 4.74 -3.57 -5.38
CA PHE A 57 3.36 -3.98 -5.63
C PHE A 57 3.16 -5.46 -5.31
N VAL A 58 2.14 -5.77 -4.51
CA VAL A 58 1.84 -7.14 -4.09
C VAL A 58 0.34 -7.42 -4.10
N ARG A 59 -0.01 -8.69 -4.28
CA ARG A 59 -1.32 -9.22 -3.92
C ARG A 59 -1.32 -9.59 -2.44
N GLU A 60 -2.22 -9.01 -1.68
CA GLU A 60 -2.36 -9.23 -0.25
C GLU A 60 -3.30 -10.41 0.04
N PHE A 61 -3.09 -11.02 1.20
CA PHE A 61 -3.93 -12.10 1.73
C PHE A 61 -3.83 -12.13 3.26
N PRO A 62 -4.82 -12.66 3.97
CA PRO A 62 -4.90 -12.60 5.44
C PRO A 62 -3.62 -13.03 6.17
N GLN A 63 -3.01 -14.14 5.75
CA GLN A 63 -1.79 -14.67 6.37
C GLN A 63 -0.61 -13.71 6.22
N ARG A 64 -0.53 -12.96 5.13
CA ARG A 64 0.50 -11.95 4.90
C ARG A 64 0.33 -10.75 5.84
N LEU A 65 -0.91 -10.33 6.08
CA LEU A 65 -1.25 -9.28 7.05
C LEU A 65 -0.94 -9.71 8.49
N SER A 66 -1.22 -10.97 8.84
CA SER A 66 -0.88 -11.54 10.16
C SER A 66 0.59 -11.92 10.29
N HIS A 67 1.35 -11.87 9.21
CA HIS A 67 2.77 -12.22 9.19
C HIS A 67 3.04 -13.64 9.70
N GLY A 68 2.13 -14.57 9.38
CA GLY A 68 2.20 -15.97 9.80
C GLY A 68 1.83 -16.19 11.27
N ARG A 69 1.42 -15.15 12.00
CA ARG A 69 0.87 -15.25 13.35
C ARG A 69 -0.63 -15.47 13.32
N ASP A 70 -1.19 -15.70 14.51
CA ASP A 70 -2.63 -15.77 14.70
C ASP A 70 -3.29 -14.47 14.20
N GLN A 71 -4.41 -14.63 13.48
CA GLN A 71 -5.19 -13.52 12.95
C GLN A 71 -5.90 -12.74 14.06
N ASP A 72 -5.99 -13.30 15.27
CA ASP A 72 -6.46 -12.60 16.47
C ASP A 72 -5.58 -11.41 16.87
N GLU A 73 -4.30 -11.40 16.47
CA GLU A 73 -3.39 -10.28 16.74
C GLU A 73 -3.52 -9.12 15.74
N VAL A 74 -4.35 -9.26 14.70
CA VAL A 74 -4.47 -8.28 13.62
C VAL A 74 -5.80 -7.55 13.72
N HIS A 75 -5.76 -6.29 14.15
CA HIS A 75 -6.94 -5.43 14.03
C HIS A 75 -7.06 -4.86 12.62
N ILE A 76 -8.25 -4.90 12.05
CA ILE A 76 -8.55 -4.35 10.73
C ILE A 76 -9.79 -3.45 10.78
N LYS A 77 -9.85 -2.53 9.83
CA LYS A 77 -11.06 -1.77 9.52
C LYS A 77 -11.33 -1.87 8.02
N VAL A 78 -12.54 -2.26 7.66
CA VAL A 78 -12.95 -2.54 6.28
C VAL A 78 -14.01 -1.54 5.86
N TYR A 79 -13.78 -0.91 4.72
CA TYR A 79 -14.72 0.00 4.08
C TYR A 79 -15.27 -0.63 2.81
N LYS A 80 -16.59 -0.58 2.62
CA LYS A 80 -17.27 -1.01 1.39
C LYS A 80 -17.79 0.24 0.68
N ILE A 81 -17.09 0.64 -0.38
CA ILE A 81 -17.37 1.88 -1.09
C ILE A 81 -18.21 1.55 -2.33
N PRO A 82 -19.50 1.93 -2.37
CA PRO A 82 -20.32 1.76 -3.56
C PRO A 82 -19.82 2.70 -4.66
N VAL A 83 -19.63 2.15 -5.86
CA VAL A 83 -19.11 2.87 -7.02
C VAL A 83 -19.93 2.56 -8.28
N SER A 84 -19.99 3.54 -9.18
CA SER A 84 -20.49 3.31 -10.54
C SER A 84 -19.53 2.40 -11.32
N ASN A 85 -20.01 1.74 -12.37
CA ASN A 85 -19.17 0.93 -13.26
C ASN A 85 -18.00 1.75 -13.82
N LYS A 86 -18.24 3.02 -14.22
CA LYS A 86 -17.19 3.91 -14.73
C LYS A 86 -16.09 4.20 -13.70
N GLN A 87 -16.45 4.39 -12.43
CA GLN A 87 -15.47 4.62 -11.37
C GLN A 87 -14.68 3.34 -11.07
N TYR A 88 -15.37 2.20 -10.99
CA TYR A 88 -14.74 0.90 -10.82
C TYR A 88 -13.72 0.61 -11.91
N GLU A 89 -14.08 0.76 -13.19
CA GLU A 89 -13.16 0.49 -14.30
C GLU A 89 -11.95 1.43 -14.26
N LYS A 90 -12.09 2.70 -13.88
CA LYS A 90 -10.94 3.61 -13.71
C LYS A 90 -9.97 3.16 -12.61
N ILE A 91 -10.50 2.69 -11.49
CA ILE A 91 -9.70 2.18 -10.38
C ILE A 91 -8.99 0.89 -10.81
N LYS A 92 -9.74 -0.03 -11.41
CA LYS A 92 -9.22 -1.29 -11.93
C LYS A 92 -8.10 -1.06 -12.95
N MET A 93 -8.30 -0.18 -13.93
CA MET A 93 -7.28 0.17 -14.93
C MET A 93 -6.00 0.73 -14.29
N PHE A 94 -6.11 1.54 -13.24
CA PHE A 94 -4.94 2.04 -12.54
C PHE A 94 -4.18 0.92 -11.82
N ILE A 95 -4.88 0.08 -11.06
CA ILE A 95 -4.28 -1.04 -10.32
C ILE A 95 -3.65 -2.04 -11.29
N TYR A 96 -4.36 -2.41 -12.36
CA TYR A 96 -3.87 -3.36 -13.34
C TYR A 96 -2.74 -2.76 -14.18
N GLY A 97 -2.74 -1.46 -14.45
CA GLY A 97 -1.62 -0.79 -15.10
C GLY A 97 -0.32 -0.87 -14.29
N ILE A 98 -0.40 -0.93 -12.95
CA ILE A 98 0.76 -1.18 -12.07
C ILE A 98 1.11 -2.68 -12.05
N ARG A 99 0.11 -3.56 -11.97
CA ARG A 99 0.29 -5.03 -11.95
C ARG A 99 0.96 -5.54 -13.21
N ASP A 100 0.55 -5.01 -14.36
CA ASP A 100 0.93 -5.46 -15.70
C ASP A 100 2.03 -4.57 -16.31
N ASP A 101 2.63 -3.67 -15.50
CA ASP A 101 3.75 -2.81 -15.92
C ASP A 101 4.98 -3.66 -16.21
N SER A 102 5.62 -3.44 -17.37
CA SER A 102 6.86 -4.12 -17.73
C SER A 102 8.05 -3.67 -16.88
N GLU A 103 7.99 -2.46 -16.33
CA GLU A 103 8.95 -1.96 -15.36
C GLU A 103 8.36 -2.05 -13.95
N GLU A 104 9.09 -2.73 -13.07
CA GLU A 104 8.67 -2.95 -11.69
C GLU A 104 8.37 -1.64 -10.93
N ASN A 105 7.21 -1.58 -10.29
CA ASN A 105 6.85 -0.52 -9.36
C ASN A 105 7.27 -0.91 -7.93
N ILE A 106 8.12 -0.10 -7.30
CA ILE A 106 8.79 -0.44 -6.03
C ILE A 106 8.20 0.27 -4.81
N TYR A 107 8.47 -0.23 -3.61
CA TYR A 107 7.99 0.40 -2.38
C TYR A 107 8.80 1.66 -2.08
N ASN A 108 8.11 2.80 -1.93
CA ASN A 108 8.76 4.08 -1.66
C ASN A 108 9.18 4.20 -0.19
N THR A 109 10.29 3.55 0.14
CA THR A 109 10.83 3.52 1.51
C THR A 109 11.34 4.89 1.93
N LEU A 110 11.86 5.68 0.99
CA LEU A 110 12.26 7.06 1.24
C LEU A 110 11.06 7.92 1.66
N ALA A 111 9.91 7.78 1.01
CA ALA A 111 8.69 8.45 1.43
C ALA A 111 8.19 7.96 2.79
N ALA A 112 8.19 6.65 3.03
CA ALA A 112 7.78 6.08 4.31
C ALA A 112 8.63 6.61 5.48
N ILE A 113 9.95 6.75 5.28
CA ILE A 113 10.86 7.37 6.26
C ILE A 113 10.62 8.89 6.33
N GLY A 114 10.43 9.54 5.19
CA GLY A 114 10.20 10.98 5.07
C GLY A 114 8.97 11.47 5.83
N ILE A 115 7.92 10.63 5.95
CA ILE A 115 6.73 10.92 6.78
C ILE A 115 7.13 11.29 8.21
N PHE A 116 8.12 10.59 8.78
CA PHE A 116 8.59 10.85 10.15
C PHE A 116 9.32 12.18 10.30
N LEU A 117 9.83 12.73 9.19
CA LEU A 117 10.54 14.00 9.13
C LEU A 117 9.66 15.14 8.56
N GLY A 118 8.38 14.87 8.30
CA GLY A 118 7.47 15.84 7.66
C GLY A 118 7.81 16.12 6.19
N HIS A 119 8.62 15.28 5.54
CA HIS A 119 9.07 15.48 4.17
C HIS A 119 8.35 14.58 3.17
N ARG A 120 7.94 15.16 2.03
CA ARG A 120 7.35 14.43 0.91
C ARG A 120 8.41 14.04 -0.10
N VAL A 121 8.52 12.76 -0.36
CA VAL A 121 9.42 12.21 -1.38
C VAL A 121 8.57 11.55 -2.45
N ASN A 122 8.47 12.20 -3.61
CA ASN A 122 7.80 11.60 -4.76
C ASN A 122 8.85 10.96 -5.66
N THR A 123 8.75 9.64 -5.85
CA THR A 123 9.73 8.87 -6.60
C THR A 123 9.03 8.16 -7.75
N TYR A 124 9.59 8.27 -8.96
CA TYR A 124 9.02 7.67 -10.16
C TYR A 124 8.78 6.17 -9.96
N LYS A 125 7.57 5.69 -10.29
CA LYS A 125 7.13 4.29 -10.11
C LYS A 125 7.44 3.73 -8.72
N ALA A 126 7.25 4.55 -7.69
CA ALA A 126 7.39 4.10 -6.32
C ALA A 126 6.29 4.67 -5.44
N TYR A 127 5.63 3.80 -4.68
CA TYR A 127 4.46 4.15 -3.87
C TYR A 127 4.60 3.60 -2.45
N THR A 128 4.00 4.29 -1.47
CA THR A 128 3.70 3.70 -0.17
C THR A 128 2.34 3.01 -0.22
N CYS A 129 2.02 2.19 0.79
CA CYS A 129 0.70 1.56 0.88
C CYS A 129 -0.44 2.58 0.85
N SER A 130 -0.26 3.71 1.54
CA SER A 130 -1.28 4.75 1.66
C SER A 130 -1.41 5.60 0.42
N ASP A 131 -0.28 5.99 -0.18
CA ASP A 131 -0.26 6.74 -1.45
C ASP A 131 -0.93 5.95 -2.58
N PHE A 132 -0.61 4.65 -2.70
CA PHE A 132 -1.23 3.78 -3.70
C PHE A 132 -2.76 3.70 -3.56
N VAL A 133 -3.27 3.52 -2.34
CA VAL A 133 -4.73 3.47 -2.09
C VAL A 133 -5.36 4.84 -2.37
N ALA A 134 -4.74 5.94 -1.94
CA ALA A 134 -5.22 7.29 -2.23
C ALA A 134 -5.32 7.56 -3.73
N GLN A 135 -4.25 7.25 -4.46
CA GLN A 135 -4.20 7.43 -5.92
C GLN A 135 -5.25 6.59 -6.61
N SER A 136 -5.43 5.33 -6.21
CA SER A 136 -6.48 4.45 -6.73
C SER A 136 -7.86 5.09 -6.57
N LEU A 137 -8.23 5.49 -5.36
CA LEU A 137 -9.51 6.15 -5.07
C LEU A 137 -9.68 7.48 -5.83
N SER A 138 -8.60 8.25 -5.97
CA SER A 138 -8.61 9.52 -6.70
C SER A 138 -8.82 9.33 -8.21
N ARG A 139 -8.26 8.27 -8.82
CA ARG A 139 -8.55 7.92 -10.22
C ARG A 139 -10.03 7.58 -10.44
N GLY A 140 -10.65 6.95 -9.45
CA GLY A 140 -12.09 6.73 -9.39
C GLY A 140 -12.92 7.98 -9.06
N LYS A 141 -12.30 9.14 -8.81
CA LYS A 141 -12.94 10.36 -8.31
C LYS A 141 -13.77 10.13 -7.04
N ILE A 142 -13.36 9.18 -6.20
CA ILE A 142 -13.99 8.91 -4.90
C ILE A 142 -13.53 9.94 -3.87
N ILE A 143 -12.26 10.32 -3.96
CA ILE A 143 -11.64 11.36 -3.14
C ILE A 143 -11.06 12.46 -4.04
N SER A 144 -10.83 13.63 -3.46
CA SER A 144 -10.15 14.74 -4.14
C SER A 144 -8.66 14.46 -4.30
N ASN A 145 -8.06 14.98 -5.38
CA ASN A 145 -6.62 14.97 -5.60
C ASN A 145 -5.83 15.68 -4.48
N SER A 146 -6.48 16.55 -3.70
CA SER A 146 -5.86 17.21 -2.54
C SER A 146 -5.48 16.24 -1.41
N TYR A 147 -6.08 15.04 -1.35
CA TYR A 147 -5.66 14.00 -0.41
C TYR A 147 -4.43 13.22 -0.92
N VAL A 148 -4.22 13.15 -2.24
CA VAL A 148 -3.05 12.52 -2.86
C VAL A 148 -1.80 13.38 -2.73
N SER A 149 -1.96 14.71 -2.73
CA SER A 149 -0.84 15.63 -2.54
C SER A 149 -0.31 15.68 -1.11
N ARG A 150 -1.05 15.09 -0.15
CA ARG A 150 -0.65 14.94 1.25
C ARG A 150 0.00 13.57 1.45
N ASN A 151 1.06 13.50 2.25
CA ASN A 151 1.68 12.24 2.67
C ASN A 151 0.75 11.51 3.64
N ILE A 152 -0.37 10.98 3.13
CA ILE A 152 -1.39 10.44 4.03
C ILE A 152 -0.91 9.17 4.70
N VAL A 153 -1.14 9.07 6.00
CA VAL A 153 -0.96 7.81 6.75
C VAL A 153 -2.27 7.01 6.74
N PRO A 154 -2.23 5.69 6.99
CA PRO A 154 -3.43 4.85 6.95
C PRO A 154 -4.60 5.41 7.79
N ASP A 155 -4.33 5.92 8.99
CA ASP A 155 -5.36 6.45 9.88
C ASP A 155 -6.08 7.69 9.33
N GLU A 156 -5.39 8.56 8.57
CA GLU A 156 -6.02 9.76 8.00
C GLU A 156 -7.08 9.41 6.96
N MET A 157 -7.04 8.20 6.39
CA MET A 157 -8.11 7.73 5.50
C MET A 157 -9.47 7.63 6.20
N GLN A 158 -9.47 7.42 7.52
CA GLN A 158 -10.71 7.36 8.31
C GLN A 158 -11.54 8.63 8.15
N MET A 159 -10.89 9.79 8.01
CA MET A 159 -11.55 11.09 7.85
C MET A 159 -12.53 11.15 6.67
N PHE A 160 -12.29 10.36 5.62
CA PHE A 160 -13.13 10.36 4.41
C PHE A 160 -13.74 8.98 4.08
N LEU A 161 -13.30 7.91 4.73
CA LEU A 161 -13.83 6.56 4.50
C LEU A 161 -14.79 6.06 5.58
N ASP A 162 -14.83 6.66 6.77
CA ASP A 162 -15.58 6.11 7.91
C ASP A 162 -17.08 5.91 7.64
N ARG A 163 -17.68 6.74 6.78
CA ARG A 163 -19.06 6.58 6.31
C ARG A 163 -19.34 5.26 5.56
N TYR A 164 -18.29 4.58 5.11
CA TYR A 164 -18.35 3.31 4.38
C TYR A 164 -17.94 2.10 5.23
N THR A 165 -17.75 2.28 6.54
CA THR A 165 -17.30 1.19 7.42
C THR A 165 -18.33 0.07 7.44
N VAL A 166 -17.87 -1.16 7.16
CA VAL A 166 -18.67 -2.38 7.27
C VAL A 166 -18.13 -3.34 8.32
N PHE A 167 -16.89 -3.16 8.75
CA PHE A 167 -16.28 -3.97 9.79
C PHE A 167 -15.14 -3.20 10.48
N SER A 168 -15.01 -3.35 11.80
CA SER A 168 -13.84 -2.94 12.57
C SER A 168 -13.65 -3.96 13.69
N GLY A 169 -12.50 -4.63 13.73
CA GLY A 169 -12.32 -5.76 14.64
C GLY A 169 -11.11 -6.60 14.30
N CYS A 170 -10.97 -7.75 14.97
CA CYS A 170 -9.92 -8.71 14.67
C CYS A 170 -10.14 -9.38 13.31
N LEU A 171 -9.06 -9.57 12.55
CA LEU A 171 -9.07 -10.16 11.21
C LEU A 171 -9.76 -11.52 11.18
N LYS A 172 -9.55 -12.36 12.19
CA LYS A 172 -10.21 -13.68 12.32
C LYS A 172 -11.74 -13.63 12.24
N ASN A 173 -12.34 -12.52 12.66
CA ASN A 173 -13.79 -12.37 12.73
C ASN A 173 -14.41 -11.85 11.42
N TYR A 174 -13.60 -11.50 10.42
CA TYR A 174 -14.08 -11.04 9.12
C TYR A 174 -14.33 -12.23 8.18
N LYS A 175 -15.60 -12.47 7.82
CA LYS A 175 -16.07 -13.71 7.15
C LYS A 175 -16.27 -13.71 5.62
N PRO A 176 -16.08 -12.62 4.86
CA PRO A 176 -16.08 -12.70 3.39
C PRO A 176 -14.83 -13.33 2.77
N VAL A 177 -13.75 -13.53 3.54
CA VAL A 177 -12.44 -13.96 3.01
C VAL A 177 -12.57 -15.27 2.23
N ALA A 178 -12.28 -15.23 0.94
CA ALA A 178 -12.20 -16.44 0.13
C ALA A 178 -11.02 -17.28 0.61
N ASN A 179 -11.22 -18.60 0.70
CA ASN A 179 -10.20 -19.57 1.15
C ASN A 179 -9.02 -19.74 0.17
N THR A 180 -8.84 -18.83 -0.79
CA THR A 180 -7.72 -18.87 -1.73
C THR A 180 -6.50 -18.22 -1.07
N CYS A 181 -5.63 -19.03 -0.50
CA CYS A 181 -4.29 -18.61 -0.11
C CYS A 181 -3.40 -18.71 -1.35
N PRO A 182 -2.98 -17.61 -2.00
CA PRO A 182 -1.95 -17.68 -3.02
C PRO A 182 -0.66 -18.22 -2.38
N GLU A 183 0.23 -18.82 -3.17
CA GLU A 183 1.45 -19.48 -2.71
C GLU A 183 2.26 -18.57 -1.76
N SER A 184 2.11 -18.81 -0.45
CA SER A 184 2.76 -18.01 0.59
C SER A 184 4.27 -18.26 0.70
N GLY A 185 4.79 -19.23 -0.05
CA GLY A 185 6.17 -19.70 0.02
C GLY A 185 7.19 -18.58 -0.21
N GLU A 186 6.96 -17.72 -1.20
CA GLU A 186 7.90 -16.63 -1.50
C GLU A 186 7.99 -15.57 -0.40
N PHE A 187 6.87 -15.25 0.25
CA PHE A 187 6.83 -14.24 1.31
C PHE A 187 7.60 -14.69 2.56
N TYR A 188 7.50 -15.97 2.93
CA TYR A 188 8.19 -16.52 4.10
C TYR A 188 9.60 -17.03 3.81
N MET A 189 10.01 -17.08 2.55
CA MET A 189 11.35 -17.52 2.17
C MET A 189 12.43 -16.57 2.71
N ARG A 190 13.32 -17.12 3.55
CA ARG A 190 14.47 -16.40 4.09
C ARG A 190 15.64 -16.48 3.13
N LEU A 191 16.22 -15.33 2.79
CA LEU A 191 17.48 -15.27 2.08
C LEU A 191 18.64 -15.24 3.08
N GLY A 192 19.82 -15.66 2.65
CA GLY A 192 21.04 -15.47 3.44
C GLY A 192 21.32 -13.98 3.67
N PHE A 193 21.93 -13.64 4.81
CA PHE A 193 22.17 -12.26 5.25
C PHE A 193 22.77 -11.36 4.15
N VAL A 194 23.82 -11.83 3.47
CA VAL A 194 24.47 -11.09 2.38
C VAL A 194 23.47 -10.73 1.28
N LYS A 195 22.60 -11.66 0.87
CA LYS A 195 21.59 -11.42 -0.17
C LYS A 195 20.56 -10.37 0.28
N GLU A 196 20.16 -10.38 1.55
CA GLU A 196 19.24 -9.37 2.09
C GLU A 196 19.87 -7.97 2.10
N VAL A 197 21.14 -7.87 2.49
CA VAL A 197 21.89 -6.61 2.45
C VAL A 197 22.01 -6.11 1.01
N THR A 198 22.44 -6.96 0.07
CA THR A 198 22.55 -6.59 -1.35
C THR A 198 21.22 -6.10 -1.92
N LYS A 199 20.11 -6.81 -1.65
CA LYS A 199 18.79 -6.39 -2.11
C LYS A 199 18.36 -5.06 -1.51
N THR A 200 18.66 -4.84 -0.23
CA THR A 200 18.36 -3.58 0.45
C THR A 200 19.14 -2.43 -0.18
N CYS A 201 20.46 -2.58 -0.38
CA CYS A 201 21.28 -1.56 -1.05
C CYS A 201 20.78 -1.27 -2.47
N LEU A 202 20.46 -2.31 -3.25
CA LEU A 202 19.93 -2.15 -4.60
C LEU A 202 18.58 -1.42 -4.61
N HIS A 203 17.70 -1.74 -3.66
CA HIS A 203 16.41 -1.08 -3.50
C HIS A 203 16.57 0.42 -3.23
N PHE A 204 17.44 0.80 -2.29
CA PHE A 204 17.74 2.22 -2.03
C PHE A 204 18.44 2.91 -3.21
N TYR A 205 19.37 2.24 -3.88
CA TYR A 205 20.00 2.76 -5.10
C TYR A 205 18.94 3.08 -6.17
N ASN A 206 18.02 2.15 -6.42
CA ASN A 206 16.94 2.33 -7.38
C ASN A 206 16.00 3.48 -6.98
N LEU A 207 15.66 3.60 -5.69
CA LEU A 207 14.87 4.72 -5.19
C LEU A 207 15.57 6.06 -5.40
N ILE A 208 16.85 6.18 -5.06
CA ILE A 208 17.63 7.41 -5.24
C ILE A 208 17.74 7.76 -6.73
N LYS A 209 18.04 6.78 -7.59
CA LYS A 209 18.10 6.95 -9.04
C LYS A 209 16.74 7.44 -9.59
N ARG A 210 15.64 6.81 -9.19
CA ARG A 210 14.26 7.19 -9.60
C ARG A 210 13.83 8.54 -9.06
N ASN A 211 14.27 8.91 -7.87
CA ASN A 211 13.99 10.21 -7.27
C ASN A 211 14.70 11.33 -8.05
N ASN A 212 15.96 11.12 -8.44
CA ASN A 212 16.70 12.06 -9.28
C ASN A 212 16.07 12.21 -10.68
N MET A 213 15.59 11.11 -11.28
CA MET A 213 14.84 11.17 -12.55
C MET A 213 13.53 11.95 -12.41
N ALA A 214 12.75 11.71 -11.34
CA ALA A 214 11.52 12.45 -11.08
C ALA A 214 11.77 13.97 -10.93
N ASN A 215 12.85 14.34 -10.23
CA ASN A 215 13.28 15.74 -10.12
C ASN A 215 13.69 16.31 -11.49
N TYR A 216 14.40 15.54 -12.32
CA TYR A 216 14.76 15.97 -13.66
C TYR A 216 13.52 16.25 -14.52
N PHE A 217 12.56 15.33 -14.58
CA PHE A 217 11.30 15.52 -15.31
C PHE A 217 10.47 16.71 -14.78
N TYR A 218 10.47 16.93 -13.47
CA TYR A 218 9.79 18.06 -12.85
C TYR A 218 10.44 19.40 -13.24
N VAL A 219 11.77 19.48 -13.24
CA VAL A 219 12.52 20.68 -13.64
C VAL A 219 12.36 20.93 -15.15
N SER A 220 12.51 19.91 -16.00
CA SER A 220 12.36 20.04 -17.45
C SER A 220 10.92 20.39 -17.88
N GLY A 221 9.91 19.89 -17.16
CA GLY A 221 8.51 20.22 -17.41
C GLY A 221 8.14 21.66 -17.08
N LYS A 222 8.83 22.31 -16.13
CA LYS A 222 8.70 23.75 -15.87
C LYS A 222 9.37 24.61 -16.93
N SER A 223 10.46 24.13 -17.55
CA SER A 223 11.17 24.86 -18.61
C SER A 223 10.42 24.92 -19.94
N GLN A 224 9.38 24.10 -20.14
CA GLN A 224 8.52 24.13 -21.34
C GLN A 224 7.25 24.99 -21.18
N GLN A 225 7.09 25.68 -20.04
CA GLN A 225 5.97 26.59 -19.78
C GLN A 225 6.38 28.07 -19.68
N ILE A 226 7.56 28.43 -20.21
CA ILE A 226 8.05 29.82 -20.32
C ILE A 226 8.12 30.19 -21.80
#